data_AF-A0A9Q0T5K8-F1
#
_entry.id   AF-A0A9Q0T5K8-F1
#
_cell.length_a   1.000
_cell.length_b   1.000
_cell.length_c   1.000
_cell.angle_alpha   90.00
_cell.angle_beta   90.00
_cell.angle_gamma   90.00
#
_symmetry.space_group_name_H-M   'P 1'
#
loop_
_entity.id
_entity.type
_entity.pdbx_description
1 polymer ?
#
loop_
_entity_poly.entity_id
_entity_poly.type
_entity_poly.pdbx_seq_one_letter_code
_entity_poly.pdbx_strand_id
1 'polypeptide(L)' 'MGIIRSSFSFIVGTVCGVYIAQNYDVPNIKKLTTTGLFMAKLVEEKYRKPKSRNDGDD' A
#
# COMPACT_ATOMS: atom_id res chain seq x y z
N MET A 1 32.37 12.56 -13.71
CA MET A 1 30.97 12.43 -13.22
C MET A 1 30.80 11.04 -12.64
N GLY A 2 30.82 10.93 -11.31
CA GLY A 2 30.92 9.65 -10.62
C GLY A 2 29.57 9.13 -10.10
N ILE A 3 29.49 7.82 -9.93
CA ILE A 3 28.36 7.03 -9.42
C ILE A 3 27.81 7.63 -8.10
N ILE A 4 28.71 8.19 -7.28
CA ILE A 4 28.39 8.85 -6.00
C ILE A 4 27.55 10.12 -6.18
N ARG A 5 27.82 10.94 -7.21
CA ARG A 5 27.04 12.16 -7.49
C ARG A 5 25.66 11.83 -8.05
N SER A 6 25.53 10.75 -8.80
CA SER A 6 24.25 10.30 -9.37
C SER A 6 23.36 9.61 -8.32
N SER A 7 23.97 8.90 -7.36
CA SER A 7 23.24 8.11 -6.35
C SER A 7 23.03 8.86 -5.03
N PHE A 8 23.55 10.09 -4.92
CA PHE A 8 23.46 10.89 -3.70
C PHE A 8 22.02 11.08 -3.23
N SER A 9 21.09 11.39 -4.14
CA SER A 9 19.66 11.54 -3.82
C SER A 9 19.05 10.24 -3.29
N PHE A 10 19.51 9.09 -3.77
CA PHE A 10 19.04 7.78 -3.28
C PHE A 10 19.56 7.50 -1.87
N ILE A 11 20.84 7.79 -1.61
CA ILE A 11 21.47 7.60 -0.29
C ILE A 11 20.82 8.53 0.73
N VAL A 12 20.71 9.82 0.41
CA VAL A 12 20.08 10.82 1.30
C VAL A 12 18.61 10.49 1.54
N GLY A 13 17.87 10.12 0.50
CA GLY A 13 16.47 9.69 0.64
C GLY A 13 16.33 8.47 1.55
N THR A 14 17.22 7.49 1.42
CA THR A 14 17.24 6.29 2.26
C THR A 14 17.54 6.62 3.72
N VAL A 15 18.57 7.43 3.98
CA VAL A 15 18.95 7.82 5.35
C VAL A 15 17.86 8.64 6.02
N CYS A 16 17.27 9.62 5.30
CA CYS A 16 16.12 10.39 5.80
C CYS A 16 14.91 9.48 6.08
N GLY A 17 14.63 8.52 5.19
CA GLY A 17 13.53 7.57 5.38
C GLY A 17 13.71 6.70 6.62
N VAL A 18 14.92 6.18 6.85
CA VAL A 18 15.26 5.40 8.05
C VAL A 18 15.15 6.26 9.32
N TYR A 19 15.62 7.52 9.27
CA TYR A 19 15.50 8.43 10.40
C TYR A 19 14.04 8.69 10.79
N ILE A 20 13.17 8.96 9.81
CA ILE A 20 11.73 9.15 10.05
C ILE A 20 11.11 7.87 10.63
N ALA A 21 11.47 6.69 10.10
CA ALA A 21 10.95 5.42 10.58
C ALA A 21 11.39 5.06 12.01
N GLN A 22 12.52 5.62 12.47
CA GLN A 22 13.00 5.46 13.84
C GLN A 22 12.45 6.53 14.79
N ASN A 23 12.19 7.74 14.29
CA ASN A 23 11.79 8.89 15.12
C ASN A 23 10.27 9.05 15.25
N TYR A 24 9.49 8.40 14.40
CA TYR A 24 8.05 8.28 14.54
C TYR A 24 7.69 6.86 14.95
N ASP A 25 6.73 6.72 15.85
CA ASP A 25 6.14 5.42 16.19
C ASP A 25 5.31 4.97 14.99
N VAL A 26 5.98 4.37 13.99
CA VAL A 26 5.33 4.01 12.73
C VAL A 26 4.30 2.93 13.05
N PRO A 27 3.00 3.22 12.91
CA PRO A 27 1.97 2.25 13.21
C PRO A 27 2.24 0.98 12.41
N ASN A 28 2.16 -0.17 13.08
CA ASN A 28 2.52 -1.47 12.51
C ASN A 28 1.91 -1.63 11.10
N ILE A 29 2.76 -1.57 10.07
CA ILE A 29 2.33 -1.55 8.66
C ILE A 29 1.48 -2.79 8.35
N LYS A 30 1.75 -3.91 9.03
CA LYS A 30 0.93 -5.11 8.93
C LYS A 30 -0.53 -4.85 9.32
N LYS A 31 -0.77 -4.14 10.43
CA LYS A 31 -2.13 -3.77 10.87
C LYS A 31 -2.80 -2.81 9.89
N LEU A 32 -2.05 -1.84 9.37
CA LEU A 32 -2.54 -0.90 8.37
C LEU A 32 -2.95 -1.61 7.08
N THR A 33 -2.10 -2.49 6.56
CA THR A 33 -2.39 -3.28 5.36
C THR A 33 -3.57 -4.21 5.58
N THR A 34 -3.64 -4.92 6.71
CA THR A 34 -4.79 -5.78 7.03
C THR A 34 -6.09 -4.98 7.11
N THR A 35 -6.07 -3.81 7.75
CA THR A 35 -7.24 -2.92 7.85
C THR A 35 -7.63 -2.36 6.47
N GLY A 36 -6.65 -1.94 5.67
CA GLY A 36 -6.88 -1.45 4.31
C GLY A 36 -7.47 -2.53 3.40
N LEU A 37 -6.96 -3.76 3.45
CA LEU A 37 -7.52 -4.89 2.71
C LEU A 37 -8.94 -5.24 3.16
N PHE A 38 -9.20 -5.17 4.46
CA PHE A 38 -10.55 -5.39 5.00
C PHE A 38 -11.53 -4.32 4.50
N MET A 39 -11.14 -3.04 4.60
CA MET A 39 -11.94 -1.92 4.08
C MET A 39 -12.15 -2.02 2.57
N ALA A 40 -11.12 -2.40 1.82
CA ALA A 40 -11.22 -2.61 0.38
C ALA A 40 -12.22 -3.73 0.04
N LYS A 41 -12.21 -4.85 0.77
CA LYS A 41 -13.22 -5.91 0.60
C LYS A 41 -14.62 -5.45 0.95
N LEU A 42 -14.77 -4.62 1.98
CA LEU A 42 -16.08 -4.11 2.40
C LEU A 42 -16.64 -3.12 1.38
N VAL A 43 -15.77 -2.27 0.81
CA VAL A 43 -16.12 -1.40 -0.32
C VAL A 43 -16.44 -2.24 -1.55
N GLU A 44 -15.62 -3.24 -1.86
CA GLU A 44 -15.88 -4.19 -2.96
C GLU A 44 -17.25 -4.83 -2.76
N GLU A 45 -17.55 -5.45 -1.62
CA GLU A 45 -18.82 -6.10 -1.36
C GLU A 45 -20.01 -5.13 -1.44
N LYS A 46 -19.86 -3.91 -0.91
CA LYS A 46 -20.90 -2.87 -0.95
C LYS A 46 -21.22 -2.40 -2.37
N TYR A 47 -20.22 -2.32 -3.24
CA TYR A 47 -20.37 -1.79 -4.60
C TYR A 47 -20.32 -2.86 -5.69
N ARG A 48 -20.07 -4.12 -5.33
CA ARG A 48 -20.08 -5.25 -6.26
C ARG A 48 -21.52 -5.42 -6.76
N LYS A 49 -21.71 -5.24 -8.07
CA LYS A 49 -22.99 -5.54 -8.71
C LYS A 49 -23.41 -6.98 -8.32
N PRO A 50 -24.65 -7.20 -7.87
CA PRO A 50 -25.13 -8.55 -7.63
C PRO A 50 -24.98 -9.34 -8.93
N LYS A 51 -24.36 -10.53 -8.86
CA LYS A 51 -24.22 -11.41 -10.02
C LYS A 51 -25.63 -11.73 -10.52
N SER A 52 -25.99 -11.29 -11.72
CA SER A 52 -27.25 -11.67 -12.34
C SER A 52 -27.28 -13.19 -12.44
N ARG A 53 -28.31 -13.82 -11.86
CA ARG A 53 -28.63 -15.24 -12.06
C ARG A 53 -29.24 -15.42 -13.46
N ASN A 54 -28.49 -15.10 -14.50
CA ASN A 54 -28.94 -15.34 -15.88
C ASN A 54 -27.75 -15.78 -16.75
N ASP A 55 -27.12 -16.86 -16.31
CA ASP A 55 -26.32 -17.77 -17.15
C ASP A 55 -26.91 -19.17 -16.91
N GLY A 56 -28.09 -19.41 -17.50
CA GLY A 56 -28.83 -20.66 -17.37
C GLY A 56 -30.09 -20.62 -18.22
N ASP A 57 -30.02 -21.33 -19.34
CA ASP A 57 -31.12 -21.96 -20.10
C ASP A 57 -32.14 -21.02 -20.78
N ASP A 58 -31.82 -20.59 -22.01
CA ASP A 58 -32.61 -20.80 -23.25
C ASP A 58 -31.89 -20.19 -24.48
#